data_AF-A0A5B8LG97-F1
#
_entry.id   AF-A0A5B8LG97-F1
#
_cell.length_a   1.000
_cell.length_b   1.000
_cell.length_c   1.000
_cell.angle_alpha   90.00
_cell.angle_beta   90.00
_cell.angle_gamma   90.00
#
_symmetry.space_group_name_H-M   'P 1'
#
loop_
_entity.id
_entity.type
_entity.pdbx_description
1 polymer ?
#
loop_
_entity_poly.entity_id
_entity_poly.type
_entity_poly.pdbx_seq_one_letter_code
_entity_poly.pdbx_strand_id
1 'polypeptide(L)'
;MRFLADIPDDDVQWLDAVARTEGKSRAAVVRDAVTAFRHRDEKAGMEKYFGLWERHGSAVDGLDYERRLRDEWPSVDDLDGKKRPDAA
;
A
#
# COMPACT_ATOMS: atom_id res chain seq x y z
N MET A 1 -13.19 23.48 6.91
CA MET A 1 -14.15 23.37 8.04
C MET A 1 -13.41 23.72 9.33
N ARG A 2 -14.07 24.39 10.29
CA ARG A 2 -13.50 24.73 11.60
C ARG A 2 -14.33 24.05 12.68
N PHE A 3 -13.68 23.50 13.69
CA PHE A 3 -14.32 22.87 14.84
C PHE A 3 -13.63 23.34 16.12
N LEU A 4 -14.28 23.11 17.26
CA LEU A 4 -13.75 23.39 18.59
C LEU A 4 -13.37 22.06 19.23
N ALA A 5 -12.20 22.02 19.87
CA ALA A 5 -11.71 20.85 20.59
C ALA A 5 -11.14 21.32 21.92
N ASP A 6 -11.53 20.65 22.99
CA ASP A 6 -10.93 20.84 24.31
C ASP A 6 -9.64 20.05 24.37
N ILE A 7 -8.55 20.75 24.70
CA ILE A 7 -7.20 20.20 24.80
C ILE A 7 -6.62 20.70 26.12
N PRO A 8 -6.02 19.82 26.95
CA PRO A 8 -5.37 20.23 28.19
C PRO A 8 -4.31 21.31 27.98
N ASP A 9 -4.16 22.23 28.94
CA ASP A 9 -3.22 23.35 28.84
C ASP A 9 -1.76 22.89 28.64
N ASP A 10 -1.38 21.75 29.21
CA ASP A 10 -0.04 21.19 29.04
C ASP A 10 0.23 20.74 27.60
N ASP A 11 -0.77 20.13 26.94
CA ASP A 11 -0.66 19.71 25.54
C ASP A 11 -0.63 20.93 24.61
N VAL A 12 -1.35 22.00 24.96
CA VAL A 12 -1.30 23.27 24.21
C VAL A 12 0.09 23.90 24.29
N GLN A 13 0.70 23.92 25.48
CA GLN A 13 2.06 24.44 25.68
C GLN A 13 3.09 23.61 24.90
N TRP A 14 2.94 22.28 24.91
CA TRP A 14 3.78 21.39 24.12
C TRP A 14 3.64 21.66 22.61
N LEU A 15 2.43 21.82 22.10
CA LEU A 15 2.17 22.17 20.69
C LEU A 15 2.81 23.50 20.30
N ASP A 16 2.76 24.51 21.17
CA ASP A 16 3.40 25.81 20.93
C ASP A 16 4.93 25.71 20.91
N ALA A 17 5.52 24.86 21.75
CA ALA A 17 6.96 24.61 21.72
C ALA A 17 7.38 23.94 20.41
N VAL A 18 6.65 22.90 19.97
CA VAL A 18 6.90 22.22 18.68
C VAL A 18 6.76 23.21 17.51
N ALA A 19 5.69 24.01 17.51
CA ALA A 19 5.45 25.01 16.48
C ALA A 19 6.60 26.03 16.37
N ARG A 20 7.14 26.48 17.50
CA ARG A 20 8.31 27.38 17.54
C ARG A 20 9.56 26.70 16.99
N THR A 21 9.83 25.46 17.37
CA THR A 21 10.99 24.70 16.88
C THR A 21 10.93 24.48 15.37
N GLU A 22 9.74 24.22 14.82
CA GLU A 22 9.55 24.01 13.38
C GLU A 22 9.32 25.30 12.57
N GLY A 23 9.21 26.46 13.24
CA GLY A 23 8.87 27.73 12.58
C GLY A 23 7.47 27.75 11.94
N LYS A 24 6.54 26.95 12.47
CA LYS A 24 5.17 26.81 11.97
C LYS A 24 4.17 27.47 12.91
N SER A 25 2.95 27.68 12.41
CA SER A 25 1.82 28.00 13.31
C SER A 25 1.36 26.73 14.05
N ARG A 26 0.90 26.87 15.29
CA ARG A 26 0.28 25.78 16.07
C ARG A 26 -0.80 25.04 15.27
N ALA A 27 -1.64 25.77 14.54
CA ALA A 27 -2.68 25.15 13.71
C ALA A 27 -2.13 24.30 12.55
N ALA A 28 -0.95 24.64 12.02
CA ALA A 28 -0.28 23.80 11.02
C ALA A 28 0.23 22.50 11.63
N VAL A 29 0.88 22.57 12.80
CA VAL A 29 1.33 21.38 13.54
C VAL A 29 0.17 20.43 13.83
N VAL A 30 -0.99 20.95 14.26
CA VAL A 30 -2.18 20.13 14.51
C VAL A 30 -2.69 19.45 13.22
N ARG A 31 -2.68 20.14 12.08
CA ARG A 31 -3.08 19.54 10.79
C ARG A 31 -2.12 18.43 10.36
N ASP A 32 -0.82 18.66 10.52
CA ASP A 32 0.20 17.66 10.21
C ASP A 32 0.03 16.42 11.10
N ALA A 33 -0.24 16.61 12.39
CA ALA A 33 -0.49 15.53 13.35
C ALA A 33 -1.74 14.70 12.98
N VAL A 34 -2.86 15.34 12.62
CA VAL A 34 -4.08 14.63 12.17
C VAL A 34 -3.82 13.82 10.90
N THR A 35 -3.06 14.38 9.96
CA THR A 35 -2.71 13.70 8.70
C THR A 35 -1.83 12.48 8.99
N ALA A 36 -0.81 12.63 9.83
CA ALA A 36 0.06 11.54 10.26
C ALA A 36 -0.72 10.43 11.01
N PHE A 37 -1.65 10.81 11.89
CA PHE A 37 -2.51 9.87 12.60
C PHE A 37 -3.37 9.05 11.63
N ARG A 38 -3.98 9.69 10.63
CA ARG A 38 -4.78 9.00 9.62
C ARG A 38 -3.95 7.99 8.80
N HIS A 39 -2.72 8.36 8.43
CA HIS A 39 -1.84 7.45 7.69
C HIS A 39 -1.32 6.27 8.53
N ARG A 40 -1.28 6.41 9.86
CA ARG A 40 -0.90 5.31 10.75
C ARG A 40 -1.85 4.13 10.61
N ASP A 41 -3.16 4.42 10.52
CA ASP A 41 -4.18 3.38 10.35
C ASP A 41 -4.18 2.78 8.93
N GLU A 42 -3.88 3.59 7.91
CA GLU A 42 -3.74 3.09 6.54
C GLU A 42 -2.56 2.12 6.39
N LYS A 43 -1.45 2.35 7.10
CA LYS A 43 -0.30 1.41 7.12
C LYS A 43 -0.64 0.07 7.76
N ALA A 44 -1.49 0.04 8.79
CA ALA A 44 -2.00 -1.21 9.34
C ALA A 44 -2.82 -1.99 8.28
N GLY A 45 -3.46 -1.29 7.35
CA GLY A 45 -4.09 -1.88 6.17
C GLY A 45 -3.09 -2.62 5.28
N MET A 46 -1.96 -2.01 4.91
CA MET A 46 -0.95 -2.69 4.08
C MET A 46 -0.48 -4.01 4.71
N GLU A 47 -0.10 -4.02 5.99
CA GLU A 47 0.33 -5.25 6.68
C GLU A 47 -0.80 -6.30 6.76
N LYS A 48 -2.04 -5.84 6.93
CA LYS A 48 -3.23 -6.69 6.94
C LYS A 48 -3.50 -7.36 5.58
N TYR A 49 -3.31 -6.64 4.47
CA TYR A 49 -3.61 -7.13 3.12
C TYR A 49 -2.41 -7.76 2.41
N PHE A 50 -1.18 -7.44 2.81
CA PHE A 50 0.03 -8.01 2.24
C PHE A 50 0.11 -9.52 2.55
N GLY A 51 0.30 -10.36 1.53
CA GLY A 51 0.34 -11.82 1.70
C GLY A 51 -1.01 -12.46 2.03
N LEU A 52 -2.13 -11.75 1.85
CA LEU A 52 -3.47 -12.31 2.11
C LEU A 52 -3.75 -13.56 1.25
N TRP A 53 -3.28 -13.58 0.00
CA TRP A 53 -3.35 -14.74 -0.89
C TRP A 53 -2.55 -15.94 -0.39
N GLU A 54 -1.36 -15.72 0.18
CA GLU A 54 -0.53 -16.77 0.77
C GLU A 54 -1.19 -17.32 2.04
N ARG A 55 -1.67 -16.43 2.92
CA ARG A 55 -2.35 -16.79 4.18
C ARG A 55 -3.67 -17.55 3.98
N HIS A 56 -4.38 -17.32 2.88
CA HIS A 56 -5.64 -18.00 2.56
C HIS A 56 -5.47 -19.19 1.60
N GLY A 57 -4.25 -19.69 1.42
CA GLY A 57 -4.02 -20.98 0.75
C GLY A 57 -3.94 -20.90 -0.79
N SER A 58 -3.85 -19.71 -1.37
CA SER A 58 -3.58 -19.51 -2.80
C SER A 58 -2.08 -19.46 -3.10
N ALA A 59 -1.26 -20.21 -2.35
CA ALA A 59 0.18 -20.33 -2.55
C ALA A 59 0.51 -21.24 -3.76
N VAL A 60 -0.13 -20.98 -4.90
CA VAL A 60 0.30 -21.56 -6.18
C VAL A 60 1.49 -20.74 -6.65
N ASP A 61 2.56 -21.42 -7.05
CA ASP A 61 3.69 -20.75 -7.68
C ASP A 61 3.19 -19.92 -8.88
N GLY A 62 3.60 -18.64 -8.93
CA GLY A 62 3.07 -17.70 -9.91
C GLY A 62 3.40 -18.09 -11.35
N LEU A 63 4.54 -18.75 -11.57
CA LEU A 63 4.96 -19.22 -12.88
C LEU A 63 4.17 -20.47 -13.28
N ASP A 64 3.94 -21.41 -12.35
CA ASP A 64 3.08 -22.58 -12.61
C ASP A 64 1.62 -22.17 -12.87
N TYR A 65 1.11 -21.15 -12.17
CA TYR A 65 -0.21 -20.59 -12.41
C TYR A 65 -0.30 -19.96 -13.80
N GLU A 66 0.69 -19.14 -14.19
CA GLU A 66 0.76 -18.52 -15.52
C GLU A 66 0.85 -19.57 -16.64
N ARG A 67 1.66 -20.61 -16.44
CA ARG A 67 1.80 -21.73 -17.37
C ARG A 67 0.46 -22.45 -17.54
N ARG A 68 -0.20 -22.85 -16.44
CA ARG A 68 -1.53 -23.48 -16.51
C ARG A 68 -2.56 -22.63 -17.25
N LEU A 69 -2.54 -21.31 -17.06
CA LEU A 69 -3.47 -20.39 -17.73
C LEU A 69 -3.20 -20.25 -19.23
N ARG A 70 -1.95 -20.46 -19.66
CA ARG A 70 -1.51 -20.31 -21.05
C ARG A 70 -1.30 -21.63 -21.78
N ASP A 71 -1.46 -22.78 -21.11
CA ASP A 71 -1.34 -24.10 -21.74
C ASP A 71 -2.31 -24.28 -22.91
N GLU A 72 -3.46 -23.59 -22.90
CA GLU A 72 -4.46 -23.63 -23.97
C GLU A 72 -4.20 -22.59 -25.08
N TRP A 73 -3.23 -21.70 -24.91
CA TRP A 73 -2.96 -20.65 -25.90
C TRP A 73 -2.10 -21.20 -27.04
N PRO A 74 -2.45 -20.86 -28.30
CA PRO A 74 -1.58 -21.19 -29.42
C PRO A 74 -0.21 -20.55 -29.22
N SER A 75 0.85 -21.32 -29.52
CA SER A 75 2.20 -20.79 -29.46
C SER A 75 2.36 -19.68 -30.49
N VAL A 76 3.35 -18.80 -30.31
CA VAL A 76 3.66 -17.75 -31.28
C VAL A 76 3.93 -18.35 -32.67
N ASP A 77 4.51 -19.56 -32.70
CA ASP A 77 4.76 -20.34 -33.91
C ASP A 77 3.47 -20.82 -34.62
N ASP A 78 2.43 -21.14 -33.84
CA ASP A 78 1.10 -21.50 -34.37
C ASP A 78 0.36 -20.30 -34.97
N LEU A 79 0.61 -19.10 -34.45
CA LEU A 79 0.06 -17.84 -34.94
C LEU A 79 0.80 -17.33 -36.19
N ASP A 80 2.12 -17.50 -36.24
CA ASP A 80 2.99 -17.12 -37.37
C ASP A 80 3.06 -18.19 -38.49
N GLY A 81 2.39 -19.33 -38.32
CA GLY A 81 2.34 -20.41 -39.30
C GLY A 81 3.68 -21.14 -39.51
N LYS A 82 4.65 -20.97 -38.61
CA LYS A 82 5.98 -21.59 -38.69
C LYS A 82 6.08 -22.75 -37.71
N LYS A 83 5.78 -23.96 -38.16
CA LYS A 83 5.94 -25.18 -37.36
C LYS A 83 7.43 -25.39 -37.01
N ARG A 84 7.80 -25.36 -35.73
CA ARG A 84 9.15 -25.76 -35.29
C ARG A 84 9.36 -27.24 -35.67
N PRO A 85 10.49 -27.60 -36.29
CA PRO A 85 10.84 -28.99 -36.47
C PRO A 85 11.06 -29.63 -35.09
N ASP A 86 10.46 -30.79 -34.94
CA ASP A 86 10.58 -31.73 -33.84
C ASP A 86 12.04 -31.94 -33.45
N ALA A 87 12.41 -31.44 -32.26
CA ALA A 87 13.69 -31.72 -31.64
C ALA A 87 13.62 -33.13 -31.01
N ALA A 88 14.35 -34.06 -31.63
CA ALA A 88 14.64 -35.40 -31.12
C ALA A 88 15.60 -35.37 -29.92
#